data_AF-A0A9W8HNQ2-F1
#
_entry.id   AF-A0A9W8HNQ2-F1
#
_cell.length_a   1.000
_cell.length_b   1.000
_cell.length_c   1.000
_cell.angle_alpha   90.00
_cell.angle_beta   90.00
_cell.angle_gamma   90.00
#
_symmetry.space_group_name_H-M   'P 1'
#
loop_
_entity.id
_entity.type
_entity.pdbx_description
1 polymer ?
#
loop_
_entity_poly.entity_id
_entity_poly.type
_entity_poly.pdbx_seq_one_letter_code
_entity_poly.pdbx_strand_id
1 'polypeptide(L)'
;MEGLAYKAYALSYLADMKWRLLPNTPTSRDPLSQPDSSFLNTSDVTIEDAFVLYLRALSLLHRAMVDASHYWISIHSPNAGDARSPNSQAAPRTGAATGATTSVTVSAAFNSAVQWVRNRFNECLERAEALKQLARGNELDNVAHVSIVRILYEQSLALSREAAVRELKWMDPLDCDRAYQLAIWMLSAILETAATSVASSESSSTSSSFSHRDGRQRAVESLKDDQEKMDPEDRTIVERFIASIVKRREALQRRLMDNDSNV
;
A
#
# COMPACT_ATOMS: atom_id res chain seq x y z
N MET A 1 6.42 -0.18 7.19
CA MET A 1 4.98 -0.03 7.54
C MET A 1 4.31 1.20 6.90
N GLU A 2 4.59 2.44 7.30
CA GLU A 2 3.85 3.64 6.81
C GLU A 2 3.86 3.79 5.28
N GLY A 3 5.03 3.59 4.64
CA GLY A 3 5.13 3.61 3.18
C GLY A 3 4.25 2.57 2.47
N LEU A 4 4.04 1.39 3.07
CA LEU A 4 3.15 0.36 2.53
C LEU A 4 1.68 0.73 2.74
N ALA A 5 1.35 1.34 3.88
CA ALA A 5 0.01 1.83 4.19
C ALA A 5 -0.43 2.91 3.19
N TYR A 6 0.44 3.87 2.84
CA TYR A 6 0.13 4.89 1.83
C TYR A 6 -0.07 4.30 0.43
N LYS A 7 0.75 3.32 0.04
CA LYS A 7 0.56 2.60 -1.23
C LYS A 7 -0.78 1.87 -1.23
N ALA A 8 -1.10 1.12 -0.17
CA ALA A 8 -2.38 0.43 -0.05
C ALA A 8 -3.58 1.39 -0.06
N TYR A 9 -3.45 2.55 0.57
CA TYR A 9 -4.44 3.61 0.50
C TYR A 9 -4.69 4.04 -0.96
N ALA A 10 -3.63 4.29 -1.73
CA ALA A 10 -3.77 4.71 -3.13
C ALA A 10 -4.46 3.66 -4.01
N LEU A 11 -4.17 2.37 -3.83
CA LEU A 11 -4.88 1.30 -4.55
C LEU A 11 -6.35 1.19 -4.13
N SER A 12 -6.61 1.15 -2.82
CA SER A 12 -7.99 1.06 -2.31
C SER A 12 -8.81 2.28 -2.70
N TYR A 13 -8.20 3.46 -2.83
CA TYR A 13 -8.88 4.67 -3.29
C TYR A 13 -9.51 4.50 -4.68
N LEU A 14 -8.78 3.94 -5.66
CA LEU A 14 -9.33 3.67 -7.00
C LEU A 14 -10.45 2.63 -6.96
N ALA A 15 -10.26 1.59 -6.16
CA ALA A 15 -11.26 0.55 -5.99
C ALA A 15 -12.53 1.10 -5.31
N ASP A 16 -12.38 2.01 -4.34
CA ASP A 16 -13.45 2.69 -3.62
C ASP A 16 -14.25 3.62 -4.56
N MET A 17 -13.59 4.24 -5.54
CA MET A 17 -14.27 5.04 -6.56
C MET A 17 -15.25 4.20 -7.38
N LYS A 18 -14.85 3.00 -7.83
CA LYS A 18 -15.74 2.09 -8.53
C LYS A 18 -16.83 1.53 -7.60
N TRP A 19 -16.44 1.14 -6.39
CA TRP A 19 -17.36 0.62 -5.36
C TRP A 19 -18.52 1.60 -5.09
N ARG A 20 -18.23 2.89 -4.95
CA ARG A 20 -19.25 3.93 -4.70
C ARG A 20 -20.28 4.09 -5.82
N LEU A 21 -19.97 3.64 -7.03
CA LEU A 21 -20.88 3.71 -8.18
C LEU A 21 -21.78 2.48 -8.29
N LEU A 22 -21.55 1.44 -7.49
CA LEU A 22 -22.37 0.24 -7.53
C LEU A 22 -23.69 0.46 -6.78
N PRO A 23 -24.82 -0.01 -7.34
CA PRO A 23 -26.11 0.07 -6.67
C PRO A 23 -26.09 -0.73 -5.36
N ASN A 24 -26.62 -0.14 -4.27
CA ASN A 24 -26.76 -0.70 -2.92
C ASN A 24 -25.52 -0.73 -2.00
N THR A 25 -24.53 0.16 -2.18
CA THR A 25 -23.40 0.24 -1.23
C THR A 25 -23.71 1.19 -0.05
N PRO A 26 -23.58 0.75 1.23
CA PRO A 26 -23.78 1.63 2.38
C PRO A 26 -22.67 2.69 2.40
N THR A 27 -23.07 3.94 2.19
CA THR A 27 -22.18 5.08 2.04
C THR A 27 -21.71 5.57 3.41
N SER A 28 -20.64 4.98 3.97
CA SER A 28 -19.94 5.62 5.09
C SER A 28 -19.00 6.69 4.53
N ARG A 29 -19.41 7.96 4.65
CA ARG A 29 -18.75 9.12 4.06
C ARG A 29 -17.92 9.83 5.13
N ASP A 30 -16.60 9.84 4.95
CA ASP A 30 -15.72 10.82 5.62
C ASP A 30 -15.37 11.93 4.61
N PRO A 31 -16.07 13.09 4.63
CA PRO A 31 -15.94 14.14 3.63
C PRO A 31 -14.63 14.95 3.69
N LEU A 32 -13.73 14.66 4.64
CA LEU A 32 -12.51 15.46 4.85
C LEU A 32 -11.21 14.79 4.38
N SER A 33 -11.25 13.51 3.99
CA SER A 33 -10.03 12.70 3.78
C SER A 33 -9.74 12.33 2.33
N GLN A 34 -10.60 12.67 1.36
CA GLN A 34 -10.48 12.23 -0.03
C GLN A 34 -10.44 13.43 -1.00
N PRO A 35 -9.53 13.45 -1.99
CA PRO A 35 -9.61 14.44 -3.07
C PRO A 35 -10.96 14.28 -3.79
N ASP A 36 -11.51 15.39 -4.30
CA ASP A 36 -12.77 15.33 -5.03
C ASP A 36 -12.71 14.26 -6.13
N SER A 37 -13.72 13.38 -6.18
CA SER A 37 -13.83 12.32 -7.21
C SER A 37 -13.77 12.87 -8.64
N SER A 38 -13.97 14.19 -8.82
CA SER A 38 -13.88 14.88 -10.11
C SER A 38 -12.49 14.87 -10.75
N PHE A 39 -11.41 14.53 -10.04
CA PHE A 39 -10.07 14.43 -10.64
C PHE A 39 -9.87 13.17 -11.51
N LEU A 40 -10.75 12.16 -11.39
CA LEU A 40 -10.59 10.88 -12.06
C LEU A 40 -11.87 10.44 -12.79
N ASN A 41 -11.69 9.90 -13.99
CA ASN A 41 -12.79 9.29 -14.73
C ASN A 41 -13.03 7.88 -14.21
N THR A 42 -14.15 7.71 -13.52
CA THR A 42 -14.56 6.43 -12.91
C THR A 42 -15.03 5.38 -13.90
N SER A 43 -15.26 5.77 -15.16
CA SER A 43 -15.71 4.88 -16.25
C SER A 43 -14.68 3.82 -16.59
N ASP A 44 -13.40 4.13 -16.41
CA ASP A 44 -12.30 3.35 -16.96
C ASP A 44 -11.90 2.20 -16.01
N VAL A 45 -12.35 2.25 -14.76
CA VAL A 45 -12.14 1.18 -13.77
C VAL A 45 -13.33 0.23 -13.79
N THR A 46 -13.09 -1.02 -14.17
CA THR A 46 -14.09 -2.09 -14.17
C THR A 46 -14.30 -2.70 -12.78
N ILE A 47 -15.28 -3.59 -12.63
CA ILE A 47 -15.54 -4.29 -11.36
C ILE A 47 -14.38 -5.24 -11.04
N GLU A 48 -13.84 -5.87 -12.08
CA GLU A 48 -12.70 -6.76 -12.08
C GLU A 48 -11.44 -5.99 -11.66
N ASP A 49 -11.22 -4.80 -12.22
CA ASP A 49 -10.12 -3.91 -11.84
C ASP A 49 -10.18 -3.54 -10.36
N ALA A 50 -11.36 -3.12 -9.89
CA ALA A 50 -11.58 -2.76 -8.50
C ALA A 50 -11.32 -3.95 -7.56
N PHE A 51 -11.76 -5.15 -7.94
CA PHE A 51 -11.50 -6.38 -7.18
C PHE A 51 -10.00 -6.68 -7.08
N VAL A 52 -9.28 -6.65 -8.21
CA VAL A 52 -7.84 -6.90 -8.26
C VAL A 52 -7.05 -5.84 -7.47
N LEU A 53 -7.47 -4.56 -7.55
CA LEU A 53 -6.90 -3.47 -6.76
C LEU A 53 -7.08 -3.70 -5.25
N TYR A 54 -8.26 -4.17 -4.79
CA TYR A 54 -8.45 -4.54 -3.39
C TYR A 54 -7.58 -5.73 -2.97
N LEU A 55 -7.47 -6.78 -3.79
CA LEU A 55 -6.58 -7.91 -3.48
C LEU A 55 -5.11 -7.47 -3.33
N ARG A 56 -4.69 -6.52 -4.17
CA ARG A 56 -3.34 -5.96 -4.08
C ARG A 56 -3.19 -5.06 -2.84
N ALA A 57 -4.20 -4.27 -2.50
CA ALA A 57 -4.21 -3.49 -1.25
C ALA A 57 -4.12 -4.40 -0.01
N LEU A 58 -4.89 -5.50 0.03
CA LEU A 58 -4.84 -6.50 1.11
C LEU A 58 -3.45 -7.10 1.27
N SER A 59 -2.78 -7.45 0.16
CA SER A 59 -1.40 -7.94 0.19
C SER A 59 -0.43 -6.93 0.83
N LEU A 60 -0.56 -5.64 0.47
CA LEU A 60 0.29 -4.57 1.02
C LEU A 60 -0.01 -4.29 2.50
N LEU A 61 -1.30 -4.29 2.89
CA LEU A 61 -1.73 -4.10 4.28
C LEU A 61 -1.28 -5.25 5.18
N HIS A 62 -1.37 -6.50 4.68
CA HIS A 62 -0.85 -7.66 5.39
C HIS A 62 0.66 -7.52 5.64
N ARG A 63 1.44 -7.17 4.61
CA ARG A 63 2.88 -6.92 4.77
C ARG A 63 3.16 -5.77 5.74
N ALA A 64 2.38 -4.69 5.69
CA ALA A 64 2.49 -3.59 6.64
C ALA A 64 2.24 -4.05 8.09
N MET A 65 1.28 -4.95 8.32
CA MET A 65 1.02 -5.55 9.64
C MET A 65 2.15 -6.48 10.09
N VAL A 66 2.73 -7.26 9.17
CA VAL A 66 3.89 -8.11 9.46
C VAL A 66 5.08 -7.26 9.88
N ASP A 67 5.40 -6.19 9.15
CA ASP A 67 6.44 -5.22 9.53
C ASP A 67 6.18 -4.63 10.93
N ALA A 68 4.93 -4.25 11.21
CA ALA A 68 4.53 -3.71 12.51
C ALA A 68 4.72 -4.73 13.64
N SER A 69 4.40 -6.00 13.40
CA SER A 69 4.59 -7.09 14.35
C SER A 69 6.07 -7.32 14.65
N HIS A 70 6.93 -7.36 13.63
CA HIS A 70 8.38 -7.48 13.83
C HIS A 70 8.97 -6.32 14.62
N TYR A 71 8.54 -5.09 14.31
CA TYR A 71 8.92 -3.91 15.09
C TYR A 71 8.45 -4.02 16.54
N TRP A 72 7.22 -4.47 16.78
CA TRP A 72 6.70 -4.66 18.14
C TRP A 72 7.49 -5.73 18.91
N ILE A 73 7.87 -6.84 18.26
CA ILE A 73 8.65 -7.91 18.90
C ILE A 73 10.08 -7.42 19.21
N SER A 74 10.71 -6.67 18.30
CA SER A 74 12.08 -6.20 18.49
C SER A 74 12.21 -5.25 19.68
N ILE A 75 11.24 -4.36 19.88
CA ILE A 75 11.23 -3.43 21.02
C ILE A 75 10.91 -4.13 22.35
N HIS A 76 10.13 -5.21 22.34
CA HIS A 76 9.75 -5.97 23.55
C HIS A 76 10.74 -7.09 23.88
N SER A 77 11.63 -7.45 22.95
CA SER A 77 12.71 -8.43 23.15
C SER A 77 14.10 -7.79 22.97
N PRO A 78 14.49 -6.80 23.80
CA PRO A 78 15.80 -6.15 23.68
C PRO A 78 16.98 -7.05 24.07
N ASN A 79 16.74 -8.22 24.68
CA ASN A 79 17.77 -9.04 25.35
C ASN A 79 18.07 -10.40 24.69
N ALA A 80 17.63 -10.66 23.46
CA ALA A 80 17.93 -11.91 22.76
C ALA A 80 19.35 -11.95 22.11
N GLY A 81 20.10 -10.85 22.14
CA GLY A 81 21.40 -10.71 21.47
C GLY A 81 22.67 -10.89 22.33
N ASP A 82 22.59 -10.72 23.66
CA ASP A 82 23.78 -10.72 24.53
C ASP A 82 23.89 -11.98 25.39
N ALA A 83 23.91 -13.14 24.73
CA ALA A 83 24.18 -14.43 25.37
C ALA A 83 25.38 -15.15 24.75
N ARG A 84 26.49 -14.44 24.52
CA ARG A 84 27.79 -15.11 24.34
C ARG A 84 28.99 -14.21 24.66
N SER A 85 29.28 -14.02 25.94
CA SER A 85 30.64 -13.70 26.39
C SER A 85 30.98 -14.56 27.62
N PRO A 86 31.87 -15.57 27.49
CA PRO A 86 32.26 -16.42 28.60
C PRO A 86 33.56 -15.89 29.23
N ASN A 87 33.51 -14.82 30.02
CA ASN A 87 34.49 -14.61 31.10
C ASN A 87 34.18 -13.38 31.96
N SER A 88 33.83 -13.58 33.23
CA SER A 88 34.38 -12.82 34.36
C SER A 88 33.81 -13.34 35.68
N GLN A 89 34.72 -13.66 36.59
CA GLN A 89 34.45 -14.24 37.90
C GLN A 89 33.83 -13.22 38.88
N ALA A 90 32.81 -13.70 39.59
CA ALA A 90 32.47 -13.46 41.00
C ALA A 90 32.39 -12.03 41.58
N ALA A 91 31.18 -11.65 42.04
CA ALA A 91 30.94 -11.11 43.38
C ALA A 91 29.42 -11.18 43.74
N PRO A 92 29.04 -11.58 44.97
CA PRO A 92 27.64 -11.52 45.43
C PRO A 92 27.40 -10.22 46.19
N ARG A 93 26.45 -9.38 45.76
CA ARG A 93 25.92 -8.29 46.59
C ARG A 93 24.40 -8.23 46.52
N THR A 94 23.85 -8.32 47.71
CA THR A 94 22.48 -8.17 48.19
C THR A 94 21.84 -6.83 47.85
N GLY A 95 20.53 -6.81 47.56
CA GLY A 95 19.68 -5.64 47.75
C GLY A 95 18.80 -5.28 46.55
N ALA A 96 17.60 -5.89 46.51
CA ALA A 96 16.39 -5.43 45.83
C ALA A 96 16.57 -4.62 44.53
N ALA A 97 16.84 -5.32 43.43
CA ALA A 97 16.44 -4.83 42.11
C ALA A 97 14.92 -4.85 42.05
N THR A 98 14.28 -3.70 42.29
CA THR A 98 12.96 -3.42 41.74
C THR A 98 13.02 -3.77 40.26
N GLY A 99 12.36 -4.88 39.90
CA GLY A 99 12.12 -5.26 38.52
C GLY A 99 11.24 -4.19 37.88
N ALA A 100 11.86 -3.07 37.50
CA ALA A 100 11.29 -2.14 36.56
C ALA A 100 11.25 -2.90 35.24
N THR A 101 10.16 -3.62 35.02
CA THR A 101 9.70 -3.95 33.68
C THR A 101 9.55 -2.62 32.98
N THR A 102 10.59 -2.19 32.26
CA THR A 102 10.53 -1.04 31.36
C THR A 102 9.50 -1.39 30.30
N SER A 103 8.24 -1.04 30.57
CA SER A 103 7.16 -1.06 29.60
C SER A 103 7.60 -0.11 28.50
N VAL A 104 8.10 -0.67 27.40
CA VAL A 104 8.44 0.13 26.23
C VAL A 104 7.12 0.60 25.63
N THR A 105 6.76 1.84 25.89
CA THR A 105 5.56 2.46 25.35
C THR A 105 5.80 2.83 23.90
N VAL A 106 5.05 2.23 23.00
CA VAL A 106 5.09 2.56 21.57
C VAL A 106 4.41 3.90 21.31
N SER A 107 4.91 4.65 20.32
CA SER A 107 4.38 5.97 19.98
C SER A 107 2.88 5.91 19.66
N ALA A 108 2.14 6.96 20.04
CA ALA A 108 0.72 7.07 19.74
C ALA A 108 0.45 7.00 18.22
N ALA A 109 1.31 7.63 17.41
CA ALA A 109 1.23 7.61 15.95
C ALA A 109 1.33 6.19 15.37
N PHE A 110 2.25 5.37 15.88
CA PHE A 110 2.38 3.97 15.45
C PHE A 110 1.13 3.16 15.81
N ASN A 111 0.61 3.32 17.03
CA ASN A 111 -0.61 2.62 17.44
C ASN A 111 -1.81 3.02 16.58
N SER A 112 -1.96 4.31 16.27
CA SER A 112 -2.97 4.81 15.32
C SER A 112 -2.78 4.23 13.92
N ALA A 113 -1.55 4.14 13.42
CA ALA A 113 -1.25 3.56 12.11
C ALA A 113 -1.62 2.07 12.05
N VAL A 114 -1.29 1.28 13.08
CA VAL A 114 -1.66 -0.14 13.15
C VAL A 114 -3.17 -0.33 13.19
N GLN A 115 -3.88 0.49 13.98
CA GLN A 115 -5.34 0.47 14.01
C GLN A 115 -5.94 0.82 12.64
N TRP A 116 -5.39 1.84 11.97
CA TRP A 116 -5.79 2.22 10.63
C TRP A 116 -5.59 1.08 9.63
N VAL A 117 -4.41 0.44 9.63
CA VAL A 117 -4.10 -0.68 8.72
C VAL A 117 -5.07 -1.84 8.94
N ARG A 118 -5.38 -2.17 10.21
CA ARG A 118 -6.36 -3.22 10.54
C ARG A 118 -7.77 -2.88 10.04
N ASN A 119 -8.24 -1.67 10.32
CA ASN A 119 -9.57 -1.23 9.89
C ASN A 119 -9.69 -1.23 8.37
N ARG A 120 -8.67 -0.70 7.69
CA ARG A 120 -8.62 -0.67 6.23
C ARG A 120 -8.53 -2.08 5.61
N PHE A 121 -7.81 -3.01 6.26
CA PHE A 121 -7.76 -4.40 5.80
C PHE A 121 -9.15 -5.04 5.82
N ASN A 122 -9.90 -4.88 6.91
CA ASN A 122 -11.25 -5.42 7.03
C ASN A 122 -12.20 -4.80 5.99
N GLU A 123 -12.12 -3.47 5.82
CA GLU A 123 -12.92 -2.74 4.83
C GLU A 123 -12.63 -3.22 3.39
N CYS A 124 -11.34 -3.36 3.01
CA CYS A 124 -10.97 -3.89 1.70
C CYS A 124 -11.42 -5.35 1.51
N LEU A 125 -11.37 -6.17 2.57
CA LEU A 125 -11.77 -7.57 2.51
C LEU A 125 -13.26 -7.72 2.25
N GLU A 126 -14.09 -7.01 3.02
CA GLU A 126 -15.56 -7.01 2.86
C GLU A 126 -15.95 -6.56 1.43
N ARG A 127 -15.36 -5.46 0.94
CA ARG A 127 -15.64 -4.95 -0.40
C ARG A 127 -15.16 -5.92 -1.49
N ALA A 128 -13.99 -6.53 -1.35
CA ALA A 128 -13.49 -7.52 -2.29
C ALA A 128 -14.41 -8.75 -2.37
N GLU A 129 -14.90 -9.25 -1.23
CA GLU A 129 -15.83 -10.38 -1.19
C GLU A 129 -17.17 -10.04 -1.85
N ALA A 130 -17.68 -8.83 -1.62
CA ALA A 130 -18.90 -8.38 -2.27
C ALA A 130 -18.73 -8.18 -3.79
N LEU A 131 -17.62 -7.61 -4.24
CA LEU A 131 -17.31 -7.51 -5.68
C LEU A 131 -17.19 -8.91 -6.31
N LYS A 132 -16.58 -9.86 -5.61
CA LYS A 132 -16.49 -11.25 -6.08
C LYS A 132 -17.87 -11.90 -6.21
N GLN A 133 -18.80 -11.63 -5.30
CA GLN A 133 -20.18 -12.11 -5.42
C GLN A 133 -20.92 -11.48 -6.60
N LEU A 134 -20.67 -10.19 -6.86
CA LEU A 134 -21.23 -9.50 -8.01
C LEU A 134 -20.67 -10.02 -9.35
N ALA A 135 -19.35 -10.28 -9.42
CA ALA A 135 -18.67 -10.84 -10.58
C ALA A 135 -19.05 -12.31 -10.85
N ARG A 136 -19.48 -13.09 -9.86
CA ARG A 136 -19.98 -14.46 -10.07
C ARG A 136 -21.22 -14.54 -10.97
N GLY A 137 -21.90 -13.41 -11.21
CA GLY A 137 -23.01 -13.32 -12.16
C GLY A 137 -22.59 -13.03 -13.61
N ASN A 138 -21.36 -12.57 -13.87
CA ASN A 138 -20.91 -12.17 -15.22
C ASN A 138 -19.37 -12.21 -15.33
N GLU A 139 -18.82 -12.94 -16.31
CA GLU A 139 -17.48 -12.74 -16.89
C GLU A 139 -16.22 -12.84 -15.97
N LEU A 140 -15.97 -13.98 -15.32
CA LEU A 140 -14.67 -14.21 -14.66
C LEU A 140 -13.47 -14.47 -15.61
N ASP A 141 -13.70 -14.60 -16.92
CA ASP A 141 -12.63 -14.88 -17.88
C ASP A 141 -11.71 -13.65 -18.14
N ASN A 142 -12.17 -12.44 -17.81
CA ASN A 142 -11.43 -11.20 -18.06
C ASN A 142 -10.44 -10.81 -16.94
N VAL A 143 -10.51 -11.46 -15.76
CA VAL A 143 -9.64 -11.13 -14.61
C VAL A 143 -8.16 -11.39 -14.93
N ALA A 144 -7.88 -12.36 -15.81
CA ALA A 144 -6.51 -12.71 -16.22
C ALA A 144 -5.82 -11.59 -17.03
N HIS A 145 -6.57 -10.66 -17.62
CA HIS A 145 -6.04 -9.57 -18.45
C HIS A 145 -5.96 -8.21 -17.72
N VAL A 146 -6.34 -8.16 -16.44
CA VAL A 146 -6.31 -6.92 -15.65
C VAL A 146 -4.87 -6.54 -15.29
N SER A 147 -4.35 -5.49 -15.93
CA SER A 147 -3.04 -4.93 -15.61
C SER A 147 -3.13 -3.80 -14.58
N ILE A 148 -2.87 -4.14 -13.31
CA ILE A 148 -2.78 -3.15 -12.21
C ILE A 148 -1.75 -2.06 -12.53
N VAL A 149 -0.62 -2.43 -13.14
CA VAL A 149 0.45 -1.49 -13.49
C VAL A 149 -0.07 -0.45 -14.48
N ARG A 150 -0.78 -0.89 -15.54
CA ARG A 150 -1.38 0.02 -16.52
C ARG A 150 -2.37 0.96 -15.86
N ILE A 151 -3.28 0.43 -15.06
CA ILE A 151 -4.32 1.21 -14.37
C ILE A 151 -3.67 2.27 -13.47
N LEU A 152 -2.74 1.89 -12.61
CA LEU A 152 -2.08 2.84 -11.70
C LEU A 152 -1.30 3.91 -12.45
N TYR A 153 -0.64 3.54 -13.55
CA TYR A 153 0.11 4.48 -14.38
C TYR A 153 -0.82 5.49 -15.05
N GLU A 154 -1.83 5.03 -15.79
CA GLU A 154 -2.80 5.89 -16.49
C GLU A 154 -3.53 6.82 -15.52
N GLN A 155 -4.01 6.29 -14.40
CA GLN A 155 -4.75 7.07 -13.40
C GLN A 155 -3.86 8.09 -12.68
N SER A 156 -2.60 7.75 -12.38
CA SER A 156 -1.66 8.71 -11.76
C SER A 156 -1.35 9.89 -12.67
N LEU A 157 -1.21 9.66 -13.99
CA LEU A 157 -0.97 10.72 -14.96
C LEU A 157 -2.21 11.57 -15.18
N ALA A 158 -3.40 10.95 -15.20
CA ALA A 158 -4.67 11.66 -15.25
C ALA A 158 -4.84 12.60 -14.05
N LEU A 159 -4.62 12.10 -12.83
CA LEU A 159 -4.60 12.90 -11.59
C LEU A 159 -3.67 14.09 -11.70
N SER A 160 -2.42 13.85 -12.08
CA SER A 160 -1.40 14.90 -12.17
C SER A 160 -1.75 15.96 -13.22
N ARG A 161 -2.29 15.55 -14.38
CA ARG A 161 -2.69 16.46 -15.46
C ARG A 161 -3.86 17.33 -15.03
N GLU A 162 -4.90 16.74 -14.46
CA GLU A 162 -6.08 17.49 -14.02
C GLU A 162 -5.74 18.45 -12.87
N ALA A 163 -4.92 18.00 -11.91
CA ALA A 163 -4.37 18.86 -10.86
C ALA A 163 -3.60 20.05 -11.43
N ALA A 164 -2.76 19.85 -12.44
CA ALA A 164 -2.02 20.95 -13.08
C ALA A 164 -2.94 21.97 -13.76
N VAL A 165 -4.02 21.51 -14.41
CA VAL A 165 -4.99 22.39 -15.08
C VAL A 165 -5.79 23.21 -14.06
N ARG A 166 -6.20 22.61 -12.93
CA ARG A 166 -6.91 23.31 -11.86
C ARG A 166 -6.01 24.27 -11.10
N GLU A 167 -4.76 23.86 -10.82
CA GLU A 167 -3.74 24.69 -10.18
C GLU A 167 -3.45 25.95 -11.01
N LEU A 168 -3.40 25.84 -12.34
CA LEU A 168 -3.18 26.99 -13.24
C LEU A 168 -4.29 28.05 -13.11
N LYS A 169 -5.50 27.64 -12.71
CA LYS A 169 -6.64 28.51 -12.43
C LYS A 169 -6.77 28.88 -10.95
N TRP A 170 -5.86 28.40 -10.09
CA TRP A 170 -5.92 28.50 -8.64
C TRP A 170 -7.21 27.96 -8.01
N MET A 171 -7.78 26.93 -8.65
CA MET A 171 -9.02 26.30 -8.18
C MET A 171 -8.66 25.16 -7.22
N ASP A 172 -9.15 25.23 -5.98
CA ASP A 172 -8.97 24.23 -4.92
C ASP A 172 -7.52 23.73 -4.79
N PRO A 173 -6.56 24.62 -4.40
CA PRO A 173 -5.14 24.28 -4.38
C PRO A 173 -4.79 23.15 -3.39
N LEU A 174 -5.56 23.00 -2.30
CA LEU A 174 -5.42 21.89 -1.35
C LEU A 174 -5.79 20.55 -1.99
N ASP A 175 -6.81 20.52 -2.84
CA ASP A 175 -7.19 19.31 -3.57
C ASP A 175 -6.19 18.98 -4.67
N CYS A 176 -5.59 19.99 -5.29
CA CYS A 176 -4.47 19.78 -6.20
C CYS A 176 -3.26 19.14 -5.49
N ASP A 177 -2.91 19.59 -4.27
CA ASP A 177 -1.86 18.95 -3.46
C ASP A 177 -2.17 17.49 -3.16
N ARG A 178 -3.42 17.21 -2.72
CA ARG A 178 -3.89 15.84 -2.46
C ARG A 178 -3.85 14.97 -3.71
N ALA A 179 -4.25 15.49 -4.87
CA ALA A 179 -4.21 14.78 -6.14
C ALA A 179 -2.77 14.43 -6.56
N TYR A 180 -1.83 15.36 -6.42
CA TYR A 180 -0.41 15.07 -6.66
C TYR A 180 0.14 14.02 -5.69
N GLN A 181 -0.19 14.13 -4.39
CA GLN A 181 0.24 13.15 -3.39
C GLN A 181 -0.28 11.75 -3.71
N LEU A 182 -1.54 11.64 -4.11
CA LEU A 182 -2.16 10.38 -4.50
C LEU A 182 -1.48 9.79 -5.76
N ALA A 183 -1.20 10.60 -6.77
CA ALA A 183 -0.48 10.18 -7.97
C ALA A 183 0.91 9.61 -7.64
N ILE A 184 1.65 10.26 -6.72
CA ILE A 184 2.95 9.78 -6.24
C ILE A 184 2.81 8.40 -5.57
N TRP A 185 1.81 8.21 -4.71
CA TRP A 185 1.59 6.93 -4.03
C TRP A 185 1.21 5.81 -5.01
N MET A 186 0.42 6.10 -6.05
CA MET A 186 0.08 5.15 -7.11
C MET A 186 1.33 4.68 -7.87
N LEU A 187 2.13 5.62 -8.37
CA LEU A 187 3.39 5.31 -9.07
C LEU A 187 4.38 4.57 -8.16
N SER A 188 4.46 4.95 -6.88
CA SER A 188 5.29 4.25 -5.89
C SER A 188 4.83 2.82 -5.61
N ALA A 189 3.53 2.54 -5.78
CA ALA A 189 2.98 1.20 -5.63
C ALA A 189 3.28 0.30 -6.83
N ILE A 190 3.40 0.87 -8.04
CA ILE A 190 3.90 0.15 -9.23
C ILE A 190 5.31 -0.37 -8.95
N LEU A 191 6.20 0.50 -8.45
CA LEU A 191 7.58 0.13 -8.13
C LEU A 191 7.69 -0.94 -7.04
N GLU A 192 6.77 -0.94 -6.06
CA GLU A 192 6.71 -1.98 -5.02
C GLU A 192 6.29 -3.34 -5.60
N THR A 193 5.42 -3.32 -6.62
CA THR A 193 4.93 -4.53 -7.27
C THR A 193 6.02 -5.25 -8.06
N ALA A 194 6.90 -4.49 -8.71
CA ALA A 194 8.11 -5.02 -9.33
C ALA A 194 9.14 -5.54 -8.31
N ALA A 195 9.20 -4.99 -7.09
CA ALA A 195 10.12 -5.48 -6.05
C ALA A 195 9.62 -6.77 -5.38
N THR A 196 8.29 -6.91 -5.22
CA THR A 196 7.71 -8.09 -4.57
C THR A 196 7.89 -9.36 -5.41
N SER A 197 7.83 -9.26 -6.75
CA SER A 197 8.02 -10.41 -7.64
C SER A 197 9.42 -11.00 -7.54
N VAL A 198 10.45 -10.16 -7.35
CA VAL A 198 11.84 -10.59 -7.17
C VAL A 198 12.04 -11.31 -5.83
N ALA A 199 11.46 -10.80 -4.75
CA ALA A 199 11.60 -11.39 -3.41
C ALA A 199 10.94 -12.78 -3.29
N SER A 200 9.82 -13.01 -3.99
CA SER A 200 9.17 -14.34 -4.05
C SER A 200 9.99 -15.40 -4.78
N SER A 201 10.89 -15.00 -5.69
CA SER A 201 11.77 -15.94 -6.40
C SER A 201 12.94 -16.40 -5.51
N GLU A 202 13.44 -15.56 -4.61
CA GLU A 202 14.62 -15.86 -3.78
C GLU A 202 14.27 -16.67 -2.51
N SER A 203 13.05 -16.54 -1.96
CA SER A 203 12.60 -17.28 -0.77
C SER A 203 12.33 -18.78 -1.01
N SER A 204 12.52 -19.28 -2.22
CA SER A 204 12.23 -20.68 -2.61
C SER A 204 13.38 -21.65 -2.32
N SER A 205 14.49 -21.19 -1.73
CA SER A 205 15.74 -21.95 -1.64
C SER A 205 16.15 -22.46 -0.24
N THR A 206 15.19 -22.61 0.69
CA THR A 206 15.46 -23.32 1.97
C THR A 206 14.45 -24.43 2.24
N SER A 207 14.93 -25.66 2.00
CA SER A 207 14.40 -27.01 2.23
C SER A 207 13.36 -27.26 3.35
N SER A 208 12.37 -28.11 3.04
CA SER A 208 12.07 -29.28 3.88
C SER A 208 11.56 -30.46 3.04
N SER A 209 12.32 -31.55 3.06
CA SER A 209 12.01 -32.85 2.47
C SER A 209 10.80 -33.51 3.13
N PHE A 210 9.75 -33.82 2.36
CA PHE A 210 8.89 -34.98 2.59
C PHE A 210 8.16 -35.34 1.29
N SER A 211 8.24 -36.61 0.90
CA SER A 211 7.73 -37.17 -0.35
C SER A 211 6.20 -37.38 -0.36
N HIS A 212 5.65 -37.46 -1.58
CA HIS A 212 4.32 -37.94 -2.02
C HIS A 212 3.13 -36.96 -2.06
N ARG A 213 2.83 -36.47 -3.28
CA ARG A 213 1.51 -36.44 -3.98
C ARG A 213 1.65 -35.62 -5.28
N ASP A 214 1.71 -36.28 -6.43
CA ASP A 214 0.59 -36.69 -7.31
C ASP A 214 -0.11 -35.52 -8.04
N GLY A 215 0.21 -35.40 -9.34
CA GLY A 215 -0.64 -34.98 -10.45
C GLY A 215 -1.19 -33.54 -10.56
N ARG A 216 -1.39 -32.82 -9.45
CA ARG A 216 -2.20 -31.57 -9.46
C ARG A 216 -1.38 -30.27 -9.51
N GLN A 217 -0.08 -30.34 -9.25
CA GLN A 217 0.79 -29.16 -9.19
C GLN A 217 1.08 -28.53 -10.57
N ARG A 218 1.08 -29.35 -11.64
CA ARG A 218 1.56 -28.94 -12.97
C ARG A 218 0.62 -27.99 -13.72
N ALA A 219 -0.66 -27.93 -13.34
CA ALA A 219 -1.61 -26.98 -13.91
C ALA A 219 -1.57 -25.59 -13.22
N VAL A 220 -0.97 -25.49 -12.03
CA VAL A 220 -0.86 -24.23 -11.27
C VAL A 220 0.47 -23.52 -11.54
N GLU A 221 1.47 -24.22 -12.08
CA GLU A 221 2.71 -23.62 -12.60
C GLU A 221 2.51 -22.90 -13.93
N SER A 222 1.50 -23.27 -14.72
CA SER A 222 1.24 -22.66 -16.03
C SER A 222 0.52 -21.30 -15.98
N LEU A 223 0.20 -20.78 -14.78
CA LEU A 223 -0.44 -19.46 -14.57
C LEU A 223 0.52 -18.45 -13.93
N LYS A 224 1.81 -18.79 -13.79
CA LYS A 224 2.79 -17.96 -13.06
C LYS A 224 3.84 -17.28 -13.93
N ASP A 225 3.87 -17.55 -15.24
CA ASP A 225 4.99 -17.16 -16.10
C ASP A 225 4.80 -15.88 -16.93
N ASP A 226 3.66 -15.20 -16.80
CA ASP A 226 3.44 -13.87 -17.42
C ASP A 226 3.39 -12.74 -16.38
N GLN A 227 4.04 -12.92 -15.22
CA GLN A 227 4.24 -11.80 -14.29
C GLN A 227 5.38 -10.92 -14.81
N GLU A 228 5.05 -10.15 -15.85
CA GLU A 228 5.91 -9.26 -16.61
C GLU A 228 6.74 -8.40 -15.65
N LYS A 229 8.02 -8.76 -15.51
CA LYS A 229 9.02 -7.95 -14.83
C LYS A 229 9.09 -6.64 -15.61
N MET A 230 8.54 -5.56 -15.03
CA MET A 230 8.57 -4.22 -15.62
C MET A 230 9.96 -3.93 -16.18
N ASP A 231 10.01 -3.51 -17.44
CA ASP A 231 11.26 -3.23 -18.12
C ASP A 231 12.07 -2.18 -17.31
N PRO A 232 13.40 -2.32 -17.18
CA PRO A 232 14.22 -1.34 -16.47
C PRO A 232 14.08 0.08 -17.03
N GLU A 233 13.76 0.25 -18.32
CA GLU A 233 13.46 1.54 -18.93
C GLU A 233 12.15 2.12 -18.40
N ASP A 234 11.07 1.32 -18.39
CA ASP A 234 9.78 1.72 -17.84
C ASP A 234 9.88 2.08 -16.36
N ARG A 235 10.67 1.33 -15.59
CA ARG A 235 10.96 1.64 -14.20
C ARG A 235 11.58 3.04 -14.07
N THR A 236 12.58 3.32 -14.89
CA THR A 236 13.27 4.62 -14.90
C THR A 236 12.31 5.76 -15.29
N ILE A 237 11.41 5.51 -16.25
CA ILE A 237 10.37 6.46 -16.66
C ILE A 237 9.45 6.78 -15.48
N VAL A 238 8.96 5.77 -14.76
CA VAL A 238 8.11 5.96 -13.58
C VAL A 238 8.84 6.75 -12.49
N GLU A 239 10.11 6.45 -12.21
CA GLU A 239 10.92 7.19 -11.24
C GLU A 239 11.07 8.67 -11.63
N ARG A 240 11.29 8.97 -12.93
CA ARG A 240 11.33 10.35 -13.43
C ARG A 240 9.98 11.07 -13.29
N PHE A 241 8.87 10.38 -13.54
CA PHE A 241 7.54 10.96 -13.33
C PHE A 241 7.25 11.26 -11.86
N ILE A 242 7.61 10.36 -10.94
CA ILE A 242 7.50 10.62 -9.50
C ILE A 242 8.29 11.89 -9.14
N ALA A 243 9.54 11.99 -9.59
CA ALA A 243 10.38 13.15 -9.30
C ALA A 243 9.78 14.47 -9.85
N SER A 244 9.20 14.45 -11.05
CA SER A 244 8.60 15.64 -11.65
C SER A 244 7.33 16.08 -10.90
N ILE A 245 6.47 15.12 -10.51
CA ILE A 245 5.25 15.40 -9.75
C ILE A 245 5.58 15.92 -8.35
N VAL A 246 6.58 15.34 -7.67
CA VAL A 246 7.08 15.82 -6.36
C VAL A 246 7.54 17.27 -6.48
N LYS A 247 8.40 17.58 -7.46
CA LYS A 247 8.90 18.95 -7.67
C LYS A 247 7.77 19.95 -7.92
N ARG A 248 6.75 19.54 -8.68
CA ARG A 248 5.58 20.38 -8.96
C ARG A 248 4.77 20.63 -7.69
N ARG A 249 4.50 19.57 -6.92
CA ARG A 249 3.77 19.64 -5.65
C ARG A 249 4.48 20.54 -4.64
N GLU A 250 5.79 20.41 -4.48
CA GLU A 250 6.58 21.29 -3.60
C GLU A 250 6.49 22.76 -4.03
N ALA A 251 6.43 23.03 -5.34
CA ALA A 251 6.24 24.39 -5.83
C ALA A 251 4.85 24.94 -5.49
N LEU A 252 3.81 24.10 -5.56
CA LEU A 252 2.47 24.45 -5.12
C LEU A 252 2.43 24.72 -3.61
N GLN A 253 3.02 23.84 -2.79
CA GLN A 253 3.08 24.00 -1.34
C GLN A 253 3.78 25.29 -0.91
N ARG A 254 4.90 25.63 -1.56
CA ARG A 254 5.60 26.90 -1.32
C ARG A 254 4.69 28.11 -1.58
N ARG A 255 3.99 28.11 -2.71
CA ARG A 255 3.06 29.20 -3.03
C ARG A 255 1.86 29.25 -2.07
N LEU A 256 1.40 28.11 -1.58
CA LEU A 256 0.33 28.04 -0.59
C LEU A 256 0.76 28.72 0.72
N MET A 257 1.96 28.39 1.21
CA MET A 257 2.54 29.00 2.42
C MET A 257 2.76 30.51 2.26
N ASP A 258 3.24 30.95 1.09
CA ASP A 258 3.43 32.37 0.79
C ASP A 258 2.10 33.13 0.79
N ASN A 259 1.03 32.51 0.30
CA ASN A 259 -0.30 33.12 0.24
C ASN A 259 -0.97 33.20 1.62
N ASP A 260 -0.82 32.17 2.46
CA ASP A 260 -1.31 32.16 3.85
C ASP A 260 -0.57 33.18 4.74
N SER A 261 0.65 33.55 4.38
CA SER A 261 1.46 34.56 5.08
C SER A 261 1.09 36.00 4.74
N ASN A 262 0.29 36.21 3.69
CA ASN A 262 -0.03 37.52 3.12
C ASN A 262 -1.49 37.96 3.41
N VAL A 263 -2.20 37.17 4.24
CA VAL A 263 -3.55 37.42 4.76
C VAL A 263 -3.46 37.68 6.26
#